data_AF-A0A2V7GKG8-F1
#
_entry.id   AF-A0A2V7GKG8-F1
#
_cell.length_a   1.000
_cell.length_b   1.000
_cell.length_c   1.000
_cell.angle_alpha   90.00
_cell.angle_beta   90.00
_cell.angle_gamma   90.00
#
_symmetry.space_group_name_H-M   'P 1'
#
loop_
_entity.id
_entity.type
_entity.pdbx_description
1 polymer ?
#
loop_
_entity_poly.entity_id
_entity_poly.type
_entity_poly.pdbx_seq_one_letter_code
_entity_poly.pdbx_strand_id
1 'polypeptide(L)'
;MIRTMCPMSCHPTLCGMLVEVEDGRLVKISGDRDNPDSRGFLCVRGQASREIIGNPRRLLKPLVRARRAEHEWREAGWDEALDLIASRMTAVGREAVGLWAGHGLFANNYGTRVGSHLLRRFANFYGCQWWNPTIICWGLGAFGLGLTGVLEANTKEDMGERAGLILLWGANLASQPNTGRHLAAARRRGAHVVTIDVRTTEAAAQSDEVLRLRPGTDAALALALMHVIIGEGRHDRDFVARHTVGFEALSEYVRRYSPAWAAGVTGLAPERIIALARRYAAT
;
A
#
# COMPACT_ATOMS: atom_id res chain seq x y z
N MET A 1 -22.64 -14.06 17.70
CA MET A 1 -22.09 -13.38 16.51
C MET A 1 -21.33 -12.14 16.95
N ILE A 2 -20.09 -11.96 16.49
CA ILE A 2 -19.22 -10.82 16.84
C ILE A 2 -18.90 -10.06 15.56
N ARG A 3 -19.07 -8.73 15.57
CA ARG A 3 -18.67 -7.85 14.48
C ARG A 3 -17.26 -7.34 14.72
N THR A 4 -16.40 -7.45 13.72
CA THR A 4 -14.98 -7.06 13.82
C THR A 4 -14.40 -6.72 12.45
N MET A 5 -13.11 -6.41 12.39
CA MET A 5 -12.39 -6.04 11.16
C MET A 5 -11.40 -7.12 10.75
N CYS A 6 -11.20 -7.27 9.45
CA CYS A 6 -10.24 -8.22 8.88
C CYS A 6 -8.81 -7.95 9.38
N PRO A 7 -8.12 -8.92 10.00
CA PRO A 7 -6.75 -8.75 10.46
C PRO A 7 -5.72 -8.95 9.33
N MET A 8 -6.15 -9.16 8.09
CA MET A 8 -5.20 -9.38 7.00
C MET A 8 -4.51 -8.09 6.58
N SER A 9 -3.20 -8.17 6.35
CA SER A 9 -2.34 -7.02 6.05
C SER A 9 -2.52 -6.48 4.62
N CYS A 10 -3.67 -5.86 4.33
CA CYS A 10 -4.06 -5.35 2.99
C CYS A 10 -4.37 -3.85 3.01
N HIS A 11 -3.55 -3.06 3.70
CA HIS A 11 -3.77 -1.62 3.90
C HIS A 11 -3.99 -0.86 2.57
N PRO A 12 -4.92 0.12 2.51
CA PRO A 12 -5.84 0.60 3.55
C PRO A 12 -7.18 -0.14 3.61
N THR A 13 -7.25 -1.40 3.20
CA THR A 13 -8.52 -2.15 3.17
C THR A 13 -8.88 -2.66 4.56
N LEU A 14 -9.89 -2.07 5.18
CA LEU A 14 -10.46 -2.51 6.46
C LEU A 14 -11.79 -3.21 6.20
N CYS A 15 -11.76 -4.40 5.59
CA CYS A 15 -13.00 -5.15 5.35
C CYS A 15 -13.66 -5.51 6.68
N GLY A 16 -14.94 -5.19 6.83
CA GLY A 16 -15.74 -5.64 7.97
C GLY A 16 -16.02 -7.14 7.88
N MET A 17 -16.05 -7.80 9.04
CA MET A 17 -16.30 -9.23 9.18
C MET A 17 -17.30 -9.53 10.29
N LEU A 18 -18.05 -10.60 10.10
CA LEU A 18 -18.89 -11.23 11.10
C LEU A 18 -18.28 -12.59 11.46
N VAL A 19 -18.05 -12.80 12.76
CA VAL A 19 -17.41 -13.99 13.32
C VAL A 19 -18.39 -14.72 14.23
N GLU A 20 -18.61 -16.00 13.96
CA GLU A 20 -19.40 -16.90 14.79
C GLU A 20 -18.45 -17.71 15.69
N VAL A 21 -18.75 -17.72 16.99
CA VAL A 21 -17.96 -18.41 18.02
C VAL A 21 -18.91 -19.29 18.81
N GLU A 22 -18.56 -20.57 18.94
CA GLU A 22 -19.28 -21.59 19.71
C GLU A 22 -18.27 -22.28 20.62
N ASP A 23 -18.57 -22.39 21.91
CA ASP A 23 -17.69 -23.01 22.92
C ASP A 23 -16.23 -22.51 22.88
N GLY A 24 -16.07 -21.20 22.67
CA GLY A 24 -14.75 -20.55 22.56
C GLY A 24 -13.98 -20.85 21.26
N ARG A 25 -14.57 -21.60 20.32
CA ARG A 25 -13.99 -21.91 19.01
C ARG A 25 -14.62 -21.05 17.93
N LEU A 26 -13.77 -20.53 17.05
CA LEU A 26 -14.20 -19.80 15.87
C LEU A 26 -14.70 -20.80 14.82
N VAL A 27 -16.00 -20.80 14.55
CA VAL A 27 -16.64 -21.77 13.65
C VAL A 27 -16.85 -21.22 12.23
N LYS A 28 -17.12 -19.91 12.10
CA LYS A 28 -17.39 -19.28 10.80
C LYS A 28 -16.95 -17.82 10.75
N ILE A 29 -16.50 -17.42 9.56
CA ILE A 29 -16.18 -16.02 9.21
C ILE A 29 -16.92 -15.68 7.93
N SER A 30 -17.56 -14.52 7.91
CA SER A 30 -18.20 -13.97 6.72
C SER A 30 -17.97 -12.46 6.63
N GLY A 31 -18.16 -11.88 5.44
CA GLY A 31 -18.08 -10.43 5.28
C GLY A 31 -19.28 -9.72 5.90
N ASP A 32 -19.03 -8.59 6.54
CA ASP A 32 -20.06 -7.74 7.12
C ASP A 32 -20.75 -6.89 6.04
N ARG A 33 -22.05 -7.12 5.84
CA ARG A 33 -22.86 -6.42 4.82
C ARG A 33 -23.09 -4.95 5.14
N ASP A 34 -23.08 -4.57 6.42
CA ASP A 34 -23.31 -3.16 6.81
C ASP A 34 -22.00 -2.36 6.86
N ASN A 35 -20.85 -3.01 6.65
CA ASN A 35 -19.60 -2.28 6.54
C ASN A 35 -19.63 -1.37 5.30
N PRO A 36 -19.44 -0.05 5.45
CA PRO A 36 -19.63 0.91 4.36
C PRO A 36 -18.64 0.70 3.22
N ASP A 37 -17.44 0.21 3.57
CA ASP A 37 -16.34 -0.01 2.66
C ASP A 37 -16.46 -1.36 1.93
N SER A 38 -16.50 -2.48 2.64
CA SER A 38 -16.49 -3.80 2.00
C SER A 38 -17.88 -4.30 1.60
N ARG A 39 -18.97 -3.80 2.20
CA ARG A 39 -20.37 -4.17 1.90
C ARG A 39 -20.57 -5.68 1.74
N GLY A 40 -20.01 -6.46 2.67
CA GLY A 40 -20.07 -7.93 2.68
C GLY A 40 -18.96 -8.62 1.89
N PHE A 41 -18.12 -7.90 1.14
CA PHE A 41 -16.96 -8.50 0.49
C PHE A 41 -15.90 -8.92 1.52
N LEU A 42 -15.46 -10.18 1.41
CA LEU A 42 -14.34 -10.71 2.16
C LEU A 42 -13.54 -11.66 1.28
N CYS A 43 -12.27 -11.33 1.02
CA CYS A 43 -11.42 -12.14 0.16
C CYS A 43 -11.00 -13.45 0.83
N VAL A 44 -10.40 -14.36 0.05
CA VAL A 44 -9.92 -15.67 0.53
C VAL A 44 -9.03 -15.57 1.77
N ARG A 45 -8.17 -14.53 1.86
CA ARG A 45 -7.33 -14.30 3.03
C ARG A 45 -8.18 -14.00 4.27
N GLY A 46 -9.15 -13.10 4.16
CA GLY A 46 -10.04 -12.78 5.28
C GLY A 46 -10.82 -14.01 5.77
N GLN A 47 -11.36 -14.80 4.84
CA GLN A 47 -12.07 -16.05 5.15
C GLN A 47 -11.16 -17.09 5.83
N ALA A 48 -9.91 -17.19 5.37
CA ALA A 48 -8.90 -18.10 5.91
C ALA A 48 -8.28 -17.63 7.24
N SER A 49 -8.63 -16.44 7.77
CA SER A 49 -8.05 -15.93 9.03
C SER A 49 -8.29 -16.85 10.23
N ARG A 50 -9.32 -17.73 10.17
CA ARG A 50 -9.53 -18.81 11.17
C ARG A 50 -8.36 -19.77 11.29
N GLU A 51 -7.63 -20.01 10.20
CA GLU A 51 -6.49 -20.94 10.14
C GLU A 51 -5.26 -20.41 10.90
N ILE A 52 -5.23 -19.12 11.21
CA ILE A 52 -4.21 -18.51 12.07
C ILE A 52 -4.56 -18.75 13.53
N ILE A 53 -5.81 -18.48 13.91
CA ILE A 53 -6.24 -18.56 15.32
C ILE A 53 -6.24 -20.00 15.82
N GLY A 54 -6.75 -20.94 15.01
CA GLY A 54 -6.82 -22.36 15.33
C GLY A 54 -5.57 -23.16 14.96
N ASN A 55 -4.46 -22.50 14.59
CA ASN A 55 -3.26 -23.21 14.15
C ASN A 55 -2.56 -23.91 15.33
N PRO A 56 -2.33 -25.23 15.28
CA PRO A 56 -1.58 -25.92 16.33
C PRO A 56 -0.10 -25.48 16.40
N ARG A 57 0.43 -24.87 15.34
CA ARG A 57 1.80 -24.31 15.30
C ARG A 57 1.86 -22.84 15.71
N ARG A 58 0.76 -22.25 16.19
CA ARG A 58 0.76 -20.86 16.66
C ARG A 58 1.67 -20.73 17.88
N LEU A 59 2.50 -19.70 17.89
CA LEU A 59 3.33 -19.37 19.06
C LEU A 59 2.42 -18.80 20.16
N LEU A 60 2.31 -19.53 21.27
CA LEU A 60 1.44 -19.17 22.40
C LEU A 60 2.22 -18.79 23.67
N LYS A 61 3.52 -19.03 23.69
CA LYS A 61 4.41 -18.74 24.82
C LYS A 61 5.66 -18.00 24.34
N PRO A 62 6.27 -17.17 25.19
CA PRO A 62 7.59 -16.63 24.95
C PRO A 62 8.61 -17.74 24.73
N LEU A 63 9.52 -17.52 23.78
CA LEU A 63 10.65 -18.39 23.51
C LEU A 63 11.95 -17.58 23.67
N VAL A 64 12.93 -18.15 24.35
CA VAL A 64 14.24 -17.54 24.58
C VAL A 64 15.34 -18.45 24.05
N ARG A 65 16.39 -17.85 23.51
CA ARG A 65 17.64 -18.52 23.13
C ARG A 65 18.82 -17.76 23.73
N ALA A 66 19.90 -18.46 24.07
CA ALA A 66 21.04 -17.83 24.72
C ALA A 66 21.83 -16.95 23.74
N ARG A 67 22.04 -17.40 22.49
CA ARG A 67 22.77 -16.63 21.47
C ARG A 67 22.05 -16.59 20.12
N ARG A 68 22.36 -15.56 19.33
CA ARG A 68 21.77 -15.36 17.99
C ARG A 68 22.12 -16.47 16.98
N ALA A 69 23.29 -17.10 17.13
CA ALA A 69 23.74 -18.17 16.25
C ALA A 69 23.15 -19.55 16.61
N GLU A 70 22.49 -19.66 17.77
CA GLU A 70 21.88 -20.92 18.20
C GLU A 70 20.46 -21.06 17.66
N HIS A 71 20.10 -22.31 17.39
CA HIS A 71 18.77 -22.73 16.94
C HIS A 71 17.92 -23.34 18.05
N GLU A 72 18.51 -23.57 19.22
CA GLU A 72 17.81 -24.09 20.40
C GLU A 72 17.03 -22.97 21.08
N TRP A 73 15.71 -23.12 21.10
CA TRP A 73 14.79 -22.25 21.81
C TRP A 73 14.23 -23.01 23.01
N ARG A 74 14.17 -22.34 24.15
CA ARG A 74 13.41 -22.82 25.31
C ARG A 74 12.18 -21.96 25.53
N GLU A 75 11.13 -22.58 26.07
CA GLU A 75 9.99 -21.83 26.59
C GLU A 75 10.40 -20.99 27.80
N ALA A 76 9.75 -19.83 27.94
CA ALA A 76 9.96 -18.90 29.05
C ALA A 76 8.62 -18.33 29.54
N GLY A 77 8.62 -17.83 30.77
CA GLY A 77 7.52 -17.01 31.29
C GLY A 77 7.51 -15.61 30.65
N TRP A 78 6.37 -14.91 30.74
CA TRP A 78 6.29 -13.53 30.27
C TRP A 78 7.20 -12.59 31.07
N ASP A 79 7.21 -12.70 32.40
CA ASP A 79 8.05 -11.87 33.27
C ASP A 79 9.54 -12.07 32.95
N GLU A 80 9.98 -13.32 32.86
CA GLU A 80 11.34 -13.67 32.48
C GLU A 80 11.76 -13.09 31.12
N ALA A 81 10.89 -13.23 30.11
CA ALA A 81 11.18 -12.71 28.77
C ALA A 81 11.27 -11.18 28.75
N LEU A 82 10.37 -10.50 29.48
CA LEU A 82 10.34 -9.04 29.58
C LEU A 82 11.54 -8.51 30.38
N ASP A 83 11.89 -9.13 31.49
CA ASP A 83 13.06 -8.80 32.30
C ASP A 83 14.36 -9.00 31.52
N LEU A 84 14.44 -10.06 30.71
CA LEU A 84 15.57 -10.27 29.81
C LEU A 84 15.68 -9.16 28.75
N ILE A 85 14.57 -8.76 28.14
CA ILE A 85 14.56 -7.65 27.18
C ILE A 85 15.00 -6.34 27.86
N ALA A 86 14.42 -6.02 29.02
CA ALA A 86 14.69 -4.79 29.77
C ALA A 86 16.15 -4.72 30.26
N SER A 87 16.68 -5.82 30.82
CA SER A 87 18.08 -5.90 31.27
C SER A 87 19.06 -5.72 30.11
N ARG A 88 18.78 -6.34 28.94
CA ARG A 88 19.62 -6.19 27.75
C ARG A 88 19.55 -4.77 27.19
N MET A 89 18.37 -4.17 27.10
CA MET A 89 18.19 -2.78 26.69
C MET A 89 19.00 -1.83 27.58
N THR A 90 18.93 -2.04 28.90
CA THR A 90 19.67 -1.24 29.88
C THR A 90 21.18 -1.39 29.72
N ALA A 91 21.66 -2.62 29.54
CA ALA A 91 23.08 -2.91 29.42
C ALA A 91 23.73 -2.31 28.16
N VAL A 92 23.01 -2.29 27.03
CA VAL A 92 23.53 -1.70 25.78
C VAL A 92 23.36 -0.17 25.71
N GLY A 93 22.48 0.38 26.55
CA GLY A 93 22.14 1.80 26.56
C GLY A 93 21.15 2.20 25.46
N ARG A 94 20.39 3.28 25.70
CA ARG A 94 19.28 3.71 24.84
C ARG A 94 19.66 4.01 23.39
N GLU A 95 20.89 4.45 23.15
CA GLU A 95 21.39 4.80 21.82
C GLU A 95 21.63 3.57 20.93
N ALA A 96 21.84 2.41 21.55
CA ALA A 96 21.99 1.12 20.85
C ALA A 96 20.67 0.36 20.68
N VAL A 97 19.55 0.93 21.14
CA VAL A 97 18.22 0.31 21.03
C VAL A 97 17.41 0.97 19.90
N GLY A 98 16.75 0.12 19.10
CA GLY A 98 15.79 0.55 18.11
C GLY A 98 14.52 -0.31 18.15
N LEU A 99 13.36 0.31 18.08
CA LEU A 99 12.06 -0.38 18.04
C LEU A 99 11.47 -0.33 16.64
N TRP A 100 11.10 -1.50 16.13
CA TRP A 100 10.41 -1.63 14.85
C TRP A 100 9.21 -2.57 15.01
N ALA A 101 8.00 -2.02 14.88
CA ALA A 101 6.74 -2.76 15.02
C ALA A 101 6.55 -3.88 13.98
N GLY A 102 7.29 -3.82 12.86
CA GLY A 102 7.00 -4.62 11.68
C GLY A 102 5.64 -4.29 11.06
N HIS A 103 5.37 -4.87 9.89
CA HIS A 103 4.11 -4.61 9.18
C HIS A 103 2.90 -5.24 9.88
N GLY A 104 3.07 -6.37 10.57
CA GLY A 104 1.97 -7.10 11.23
C GLY A 104 1.34 -6.36 12.41
N LEU A 105 2.13 -5.86 13.36
CA LEU A 105 1.60 -5.08 14.49
C LEU A 105 0.93 -3.79 14.01
N PHE A 106 1.52 -3.15 12.99
CA PHE A 106 0.98 -1.97 12.36
C PHE A 106 -0.33 -2.30 11.61
N ALA A 107 -0.42 -3.47 10.98
CA ALA A 107 -1.59 -3.98 10.26
C ALA A 107 -2.77 -4.37 11.14
N ASN A 108 -2.51 -5.08 12.22
CA ASN A 108 -3.54 -5.66 13.09
C ASN A 108 -4.16 -4.65 14.06
N ASN A 109 -3.52 -3.48 14.23
CA ASN A 109 -4.02 -2.39 15.08
C ASN A 109 -4.62 -1.23 14.28
N TYR A 110 -4.77 -1.30 12.96
CA TYR A 110 -5.07 -0.10 12.16
C TYR A 110 -6.36 0.64 12.52
N GLY A 111 -7.39 -0.07 12.99
CA GLY A 111 -8.67 0.56 13.37
C GLY A 111 -8.54 1.58 14.51
N THR A 112 -7.52 1.44 15.36
CA THR A 112 -7.32 2.31 16.54
C THR A 112 -5.92 2.91 16.63
N ARG A 113 -4.94 2.30 15.93
CA ARG A 113 -3.49 2.57 15.99
C ARG A 113 -2.90 2.54 17.40
N VAL A 114 -3.63 2.02 18.40
CA VAL A 114 -3.23 2.11 19.81
C VAL A 114 -1.88 1.44 20.05
N GLY A 115 -1.67 0.23 19.53
CA GLY A 115 -0.40 -0.50 19.71
C GLY A 115 0.82 0.25 19.15
N SER A 116 0.69 0.88 17.98
CA SER A 116 1.82 1.64 17.39
C SER A 116 2.06 2.96 18.13
N HIS A 117 1.00 3.62 18.60
CA HIS A 117 1.13 4.82 19.44
C HIS A 117 1.77 4.51 20.79
N LEU A 118 1.41 3.41 21.44
CA LEU A 118 2.02 2.97 22.69
C LEU A 118 3.50 2.60 22.50
N LEU A 119 3.84 1.88 21.43
CA LEU A 119 5.25 1.56 21.12
C LEU A 119 6.08 2.83 20.89
N ARG A 120 5.56 3.78 20.11
CA ARG A 120 6.23 5.07 19.89
C ARG A 120 6.36 5.87 21.18
N ARG A 121 5.33 5.90 22.01
CA ARG A 121 5.34 6.56 23.32
C ARG A 121 6.41 5.96 24.22
N PHE A 122 6.48 4.63 24.29
CA PHE A 122 7.53 3.93 25.03
C PHE A 122 8.94 4.27 24.52
N ALA A 123 9.16 4.25 23.21
CA ALA A 123 10.46 4.64 22.62
C ALA A 123 10.88 6.07 23.02
N ASN A 124 9.93 7.01 22.99
CA ASN A 124 10.17 8.39 23.39
C ASN A 124 10.51 8.53 24.88
N PHE A 125 9.82 7.78 25.76
CA PHE A 125 10.12 7.81 27.20
C PHE A 125 11.47 7.16 27.53
N TYR A 126 11.79 6.04 26.89
CA TYR A 126 13.07 5.38 27.07
C TYR A 126 14.23 6.16 26.41
N GLY A 127 13.94 6.96 25.38
CA GLY A 127 14.90 7.77 24.64
C GLY A 127 15.67 6.97 23.59
N CYS A 128 15.01 6.02 22.91
CA CYS A 128 15.60 5.22 21.84
C CYS A 128 14.97 5.48 20.48
N GLN A 129 15.57 4.94 19.42
CA GLN A 129 15.07 5.08 18.06
C GLN A 129 13.78 4.27 17.86
N TRP A 130 12.85 4.82 17.06
CA TRP A 130 11.65 4.12 16.62
C TRP A 130 11.46 4.26 15.12
N TRP A 131 11.23 3.14 14.43
CA TRP A 131 11.12 3.10 12.98
C TRP A 131 9.72 2.75 12.52
N ASN A 132 9.21 3.57 11.59
CA ASN A 132 7.93 3.34 10.98
C ASN A 132 8.04 2.26 9.88
N PRO A 133 7.33 1.12 9.99
CA PRO A 133 7.36 0.06 8.97
C PRO A 133 6.86 0.52 7.60
N THR A 134 6.16 1.65 7.49
CA THR A 134 5.67 2.15 6.20
C THR A 134 6.77 2.55 5.23
N ILE A 135 7.99 2.83 5.72
CA ILE A 135 9.13 3.23 4.89
C ILE A 135 9.47 2.23 3.77
N ILE A 136 9.16 0.94 3.98
CA ILE A 136 9.42 -0.14 3.02
C ILE A 136 8.35 -0.17 1.89
N CYS A 137 7.17 0.39 2.14
CA CYS A 137 6.02 0.27 1.25
C CYS A 137 5.53 1.68 0.84
N TRP A 138 4.39 2.12 1.36
CA TRP A 138 3.72 3.34 0.90
C TRP A 138 4.31 4.65 1.47
N GLY A 139 5.21 4.59 2.45
CA GLY A 139 5.71 5.76 3.17
C GLY A 139 6.39 6.80 2.27
N LEU A 140 7.22 6.36 1.32
CA LEU A 140 7.89 7.27 0.37
C LEU A 140 6.90 7.87 -0.65
N GLY A 141 5.90 7.11 -1.08
CA GLY A 141 4.83 7.61 -1.95
C GLY A 141 3.99 8.67 -1.25
N ALA A 142 3.59 8.43 0.00
CA ALA A 142 2.88 9.42 0.80
C ALA A 142 3.73 10.65 1.15
N PHE A 143 5.05 10.48 1.34
CA PHE A 143 5.95 11.63 1.46
C PHE A 143 5.92 12.49 0.19
N GLY A 144 5.99 11.87 -1.00
CA GLY A 144 5.87 12.56 -2.28
C GLY A 144 4.55 13.32 -2.44
N LEU A 145 3.42 12.71 -2.05
CA LEU A 145 2.11 13.39 -2.02
C LEU A 145 2.07 14.52 -0.97
N GLY A 146 2.66 14.30 0.20
CA GLY A 146 2.70 15.31 1.25
C GLY A 146 3.48 16.56 0.84
N LEU A 147 4.50 16.42 0.00
CA LEU A 147 5.24 17.55 -0.58
C LEU A 147 4.38 18.44 -1.50
N THR A 148 3.28 17.91 -2.07
CA THR A 148 2.35 18.70 -2.87
C THR A 148 1.23 19.34 -2.05
N GLY A 149 1.21 19.12 -0.73
CA GLY A 149 0.14 19.59 0.16
C GLY A 149 -1.10 18.70 0.16
N VAL A 150 -1.10 17.59 -0.58
CA VAL A 150 -2.21 16.63 -0.62
C VAL A 150 -2.17 15.75 0.63
N LEU A 151 -3.14 15.94 1.53
CA LEU A 151 -3.31 15.12 2.74
C LEU A 151 -4.18 13.89 2.50
N GLU A 152 -5.10 13.96 1.53
CA GLU A 152 -5.99 12.87 1.12
C GLU A 152 -6.17 12.90 -0.40
N ALA A 153 -6.19 11.72 -1.03
CA ALA A 153 -6.49 11.54 -2.45
C ALA A 153 -7.91 11.00 -2.66
N ASN A 154 -8.33 10.90 -3.92
CA ASN A 154 -9.61 10.32 -4.30
C ASN A 154 -9.76 8.87 -3.82
N THR A 155 -10.99 8.47 -3.51
CA THR A 155 -11.31 7.13 -3.00
C THR A 155 -11.50 6.13 -4.14
N LYS A 156 -11.52 4.83 -3.81
CA LYS A 156 -11.87 3.79 -4.81
C LYS A 156 -13.33 3.90 -5.25
N GLU A 157 -14.19 4.47 -4.41
CA GLU A 157 -15.56 4.83 -4.73
C GLU A 157 -15.56 5.90 -5.83
N ASP A 158 -14.82 7.00 -5.66
CA ASP A 158 -14.69 8.06 -6.66
C ASP A 158 -14.07 7.54 -7.97
N MET A 159 -13.00 6.76 -7.89
CA MET A 159 -12.42 6.04 -9.03
C MET A 159 -13.48 5.18 -9.74
N GLY A 160 -14.24 4.41 -8.96
CA GLY A 160 -15.28 3.53 -9.45
C GLY A 160 -16.45 4.26 -10.11
N GLU A 161 -16.81 5.45 -9.64
CA GLU A 161 -18.00 6.21 -10.02
C GLU A 161 -17.75 7.30 -11.06
N ARG A 162 -16.54 7.87 -11.12
CA ARG A 162 -16.27 9.08 -11.91
C ARG A 162 -15.12 8.98 -12.90
N ALA A 163 -14.11 8.13 -12.65
CA ALA A 163 -12.95 8.06 -13.54
C ALA A 163 -13.35 7.60 -14.96
N GLY A 164 -12.88 8.34 -15.97
CA GLY A 164 -12.95 7.96 -17.40
C GLY A 164 -11.71 7.19 -17.88
N LEU A 165 -10.59 7.34 -17.17
CA LEU A 165 -9.35 6.61 -17.38
C LEU A 165 -8.77 6.16 -16.03
N ILE A 166 -8.29 4.92 -15.96
CA ILE A 166 -7.65 4.35 -14.77
C ILE A 166 -6.28 3.81 -15.17
N LEU A 167 -5.23 4.35 -14.56
CA LEU A 167 -3.87 3.84 -14.70
C LEU A 167 -3.53 2.94 -13.51
N LEU A 168 -3.48 1.62 -13.73
CA LEU A 168 -2.97 0.66 -12.76
C LEU A 168 -1.44 0.62 -12.87
N TRP A 169 -0.77 1.58 -12.24
CA TRP A 169 0.70 1.72 -12.26
C TRP A 169 1.35 0.95 -11.12
N GLY A 170 2.03 -0.16 -11.44
CA GLY A 170 2.64 -1.05 -10.45
C GLY A 170 1.63 -1.63 -9.45
N ALA A 171 0.34 -1.59 -9.79
CA ALA A 171 -0.76 -1.92 -8.90
C ALA A 171 -1.33 -3.31 -9.24
N ASN A 172 -1.37 -4.21 -8.24
CA ASN A 172 -1.97 -5.53 -8.39
C ASN A 172 -3.20 -5.71 -7.50
N LEU A 173 -4.33 -6.06 -8.11
CA LEU A 173 -5.62 -6.33 -7.47
C LEU A 173 -5.57 -7.51 -6.50
N ALA A 174 -4.66 -8.47 -6.65
CA ALA A 174 -4.47 -9.55 -5.69
C ALA A 174 -4.08 -9.02 -4.30
N SER A 175 -3.32 -7.92 -4.25
CA SER A 175 -2.90 -7.28 -3.00
C SER A 175 -4.05 -6.51 -2.35
N GLN A 176 -4.94 -5.91 -3.15
CA GLN A 176 -6.12 -5.17 -2.69
C GLN A 176 -7.41 -5.62 -3.41
N PRO A 177 -7.94 -6.82 -3.08
CA PRO A 177 -9.04 -7.42 -3.83
C PRO A 177 -10.35 -6.63 -3.80
N ASN A 178 -10.59 -5.86 -2.73
CA ASN A 178 -11.81 -5.05 -2.62
C ASN A 178 -11.88 -3.95 -3.70
N THR A 179 -10.74 -3.52 -4.26
CA THR A 179 -10.68 -2.55 -5.35
C THR A 179 -11.26 -3.09 -6.66
N GLY A 180 -11.21 -4.42 -6.87
CA GLY A 180 -11.62 -5.05 -8.13
C GLY A 180 -13.07 -4.76 -8.52
N ARG A 181 -14.00 -4.70 -7.55
CA ARG A 181 -15.41 -4.39 -7.82
C ARG A 181 -15.61 -2.96 -8.33
N HIS A 182 -14.81 -2.01 -7.85
CA HIS A 182 -14.86 -0.61 -8.27
C HIS A 182 -14.27 -0.44 -9.66
N LEU A 183 -13.17 -1.13 -9.94
CA LEU A 183 -12.59 -1.20 -11.29
C LEU A 183 -13.60 -1.80 -12.30
N ALA A 184 -14.26 -2.90 -11.93
CA ALA A 184 -15.29 -3.51 -12.77
C ALA A 184 -16.51 -2.59 -12.98
N ALA A 185 -16.91 -1.83 -11.97
CA ALA A 185 -17.97 -0.82 -12.11
C ALA A 185 -17.56 0.31 -13.07
N ALA A 186 -16.34 0.84 -12.94
CA ALA A 186 -15.81 1.87 -13.84
C ALA A 186 -15.75 1.36 -15.29
N ARG A 187 -15.25 0.15 -15.51
CA ARG A 187 -15.22 -0.47 -16.86
C ARG A 187 -16.61 -0.64 -17.46
N ARG A 188 -17.61 -1.06 -16.68
CA ARG A 188 -19.00 -1.16 -17.14
C ARG A 188 -19.59 0.20 -17.55
N ARG A 189 -19.13 1.30 -16.95
CA ARG A 189 -19.50 2.67 -17.37
C ARG A 189 -18.77 3.10 -18.64
N GLY A 190 -17.70 2.41 -19.03
CA GLY A 190 -16.87 2.74 -20.19
C GLY A 190 -15.54 3.39 -19.84
N ALA A 191 -15.11 3.37 -18.57
CA ALA A 191 -13.78 3.83 -18.20
C ALA A 191 -12.71 2.95 -18.86
N HIS A 192 -11.70 3.58 -19.45
CA HIS A 192 -10.58 2.88 -20.06
C HIS A 192 -9.54 2.52 -18.99
N VAL A 193 -8.99 1.31 -19.04
CA VAL A 193 -8.04 0.82 -18.03
C VAL A 193 -6.71 0.47 -18.68
N VAL A 194 -5.63 1.07 -18.18
CA VAL A 194 -4.26 0.81 -18.63
C VAL A 194 -3.46 0.25 -17.47
N THR A 195 -2.87 -0.93 -17.63
CA THR A 195 -1.88 -1.46 -16.68
C THR A 195 -0.47 -1.06 -17.11
N ILE A 196 0.30 -0.46 -16.20
CA ILE A 196 1.73 -0.17 -16.37
C ILE A 196 2.48 -1.04 -15.36
N ASP A 197 3.22 -2.04 -15.82
CA ASP A 197 3.87 -3.02 -14.95
C ASP A 197 5.11 -3.62 -15.63
N VAL A 198 6.03 -4.19 -14.86
CA VAL A 198 7.23 -4.86 -15.38
C VAL A 198 6.94 -6.31 -15.81
N ARG A 199 5.80 -6.85 -15.37
CA ARG A 199 5.36 -8.22 -15.63
C ARG A 199 3.87 -8.25 -15.98
N THR A 200 3.45 -9.32 -16.66
CA THR A 200 2.01 -9.56 -16.85
C THR A 200 1.43 -10.07 -15.53
N THR A 201 0.41 -9.39 -15.01
CA THR A 201 -0.29 -9.73 -13.77
C THR A 201 -1.77 -9.93 -14.03
N GLU A 202 -2.52 -10.33 -13.01
CA GLU A 202 -3.97 -10.47 -13.05
C GLU A 202 -4.68 -9.14 -13.40
N ALA A 203 -4.04 -7.99 -13.13
CA ALA A 203 -4.53 -6.68 -13.54
C ALA A 203 -4.55 -6.52 -15.07
N ALA A 204 -3.63 -7.17 -15.79
CA ALA A 204 -3.58 -7.14 -17.25
C ALA A 204 -4.86 -7.72 -17.88
N ALA A 205 -5.41 -8.80 -17.31
CA ALA A 205 -6.66 -9.41 -17.77
C ALA A 205 -7.89 -8.52 -17.56
N GLN A 206 -7.78 -7.49 -16.71
CA GLN A 206 -8.83 -6.52 -16.44
C GLN A 206 -8.57 -5.16 -17.09
N SER A 207 -7.58 -5.08 -17.98
CA SER A 207 -7.16 -3.85 -18.65
C SER A 207 -7.42 -3.90 -20.14
N ASP A 208 -7.64 -2.74 -20.72
CA ASP A 208 -7.81 -2.57 -22.17
C ASP A 208 -6.43 -2.39 -22.85
N GLU A 209 -5.43 -1.88 -22.12
CA GLU A 209 -4.04 -1.78 -22.55
C GLU A 209 -3.06 -2.21 -21.45
N VAL A 210 -1.93 -2.81 -21.85
CA VAL A 210 -0.83 -3.19 -20.94
C VAL A 210 0.50 -2.66 -21.46
N LEU A 211 1.12 -1.75 -20.71
CA LEU A 211 2.43 -1.18 -20.97
C LEU A 211 3.47 -1.90 -20.10
N ARG A 212 4.32 -2.71 -20.75
CA ARG A 212 5.39 -3.45 -20.09
C ARG A 212 6.71 -2.70 -20.23
N LEU A 213 7.10 -1.98 -19.19
CA LEU A 213 8.37 -1.24 -19.12
C LEU A 213 9.46 -2.05 -18.40
N ARG A 214 10.72 -1.66 -18.61
CA ARG A 214 11.86 -2.22 -17.88
C ARG A 214 11.80 -1.86 -16.38
N PRO A 215 12.20 -2.76 -15.47
CA PRO A 215 12.22 -2.45 -14.04
C PRO A 215 13.02 -1.20 -13.69
N GLY A 216 12.45 -0.34 -12.83
CA GLY A 216 13.11 0.89 -12.35
C GLY A 216 13.09 2.06 -13.34
N THR A 217 12.29 1.99 -14.41
CA THR A 217 12.23 3.03 -15.46
C THR A 217 10.97 3.89 -15.43
N ASP A 218 10.15 3.75 -14.38
CA ASP A 218 8.88 4.44 -14.19
C ASP A 218 9.02 5.97 -14.29
N ALA A 219 10.07 6.53 -13.70
CA ALA A 219 10.34 7.97 -13.76
C ALA A 219 10.58 8.46 -15.20
N ALA A 220 11.22 7.63 -16.05
CA ALA A 220 11.43 7.98 -17.45
C ALA A 220 10.11 8.02 -18.24
N LEU A 221 9.19 7.08 -17.96
CA LEU A 221 7.85 7.12 -18.53
C LEU A 221 7.11 8.38 -18.07
N ALA A 222 7.08 8.67 -16.76
CA ALA A 222 6.37 9.82 -16.22
C ALA A 222 6.89 11.15 -16.80
N LEU A 223 8.20 11.31 -16.92
CA LEU A 223 8.83 12.50 -17.52
C LEU A 223 8.45 12.67 -19.00
N ALA A 224 8.38 11.58 -19.77
CA ALA A 224 7.96 11.66 -21.17
C ALA A 224 6.46 11.90 -21.34
N LEU A 225 5.61 11.40 -20.44
CA LEU A 225 4.20 11.78 -20.40
C LEU A 225 4.06 13.29 -20.16
N MET A 226 4.78 13.84 -19.18
CA MET A 226 4.81 15.28 -18.90
C MET A 226 5.32 16.09 -20.09
N HIS A 227 6.39 15.64 -20.75
CA HIS A 227 6.93 16.26 -21.97
C HIS A 227 5.85 16.43 -23.04
N VAL A 228 5.10 15.37 -23.35
CA VAL A 228 4.05 15.41 -24.38
C VAL A 228 2.89 16.30 -23.94
N ILE A 229 2.41 16.16 -22.70
CA ILE A 229 1.26 16.92 -22.19
C ILE A 229 1.55 18.42 -22.16
N ILE A 230 2.74 18.81 -21.67
CA ILE A 230 3.15 20.21 -21.58
C ILE A 230 3.49 20.75 -22.97
N GLY A 231 4.26 20.00 -23.77
CA GLY A 231 4.68 20.42 -25.11
C GLY A 231 3.52 20.59 -26.09
N GLU A 232 2.46 19.79 -25.97
CA GLU A 232 1.24 19.94 -26.75
C GLU A 232 0.20 20.89 -26.10
N GLY A 233 0.52 21.49 -24.95
CA GLY A 233 -0.36 22.45 -24.27
C GLY A 233 -1.68 21.85 -23.77
N ARG A 234 -1.70 20.55 -23.43
CA ARG A 234 -2.88 19.78 -23.02
C ARG A 234 -3.17 19.76 -21.51
N HIS A 235 -2.34 20.42 -20.70
CA HIS A 235 -2.59 20.56 -19.28
C HIS A 235 -3.70 21.59 -19.01
N ASP A 236 -4.39 21.46 -17.88
CA ASP A 236 -5.33 22.47 -17.41
C ASP A 236 -4.57 23.72 -16.98
N ARG A 237 -4.57 24.74 -17.86
CA ARG A 237 -3.83 26.00 -17.66
C ARG A 237 -4.35 26.78 -16.47
N ASP A 238 -5.67 26.82 -16.29
CA ASP A 238 -6.28 27.62 -15.22
C ASP A 238 -6.02 26.96 -13.87
N PHE A 239 -6.03 25.64 -13.79
CA PHE A 239 -5.64 24.92 -12.57
C PHE A 239 -4.16 25.14 -12.24
N VAL A 240 -3.28 24.96 -13.22
CA VAL A 240 -1.83 25.15 -13.05
C VAL A 240 -1.51 26.57 -12.55
N ALA A 241 -2.10 27.60 -13.17
CA ALA A 241 -1.87 28.99 -12.82
C ALA A 241 -2.36 29.35 -11.40
N ARG A 242 -3.45 28.72 -10.92
CA ARG A 242 -4.09 29.04 -9.64
C ARG A 242 -3.61 28.19 -8.47
N HIS A 243 -3.12 26.97 -8.72
CA HIS A 243 -2.94 25.96 -7.68
C HIS A 243 -1.57 25.29 -7.68
N THR A 244 -0.62 25.73 -8.50
CA THR A 244 0.73 25.14 -8.57
C THR A 244 1.82 26.21 -8.49
N VAL A 245 3.06 25.77 -8.23
CA VAL A 245 4.25 26.63 -8.23
C VAL A 245 5.37 25.95 -9.01
N GLY A 246 6.24 26.73 -9.67
CA GLY A 246 7.40 26.20 -10.39
C GLY A 246 7.08 25.49 -11.70
N PHE A 247 5.91 25.73 -12.30
CA PHE A 247 5.51 25.10 -13.56
C PHE A 247 6.45 25.45 -14.72
N GLU A 248 6.95 26.68 -14.78
CA GLU A 248 7.87 27.13 -15.82
C GLU A 248 9.20 26.37 -15.76
N ALA A 249 9.74 26.18 -14.55
CA ALA A 249 10.95 25.41 -14.32
C ALA A 249 10.76 23.93 -14.70
N LEU A 250 9.60 23.34 -14.34
CA LEU A 250 9.23 21.99 -14.76
C LEU A 250 9.10 21.90 -16.28
N SER A 251 8.40 22.84 -16.90
CA SER A 251 8.17 22.89 -18.35
C SER A 251 9.47 22.95 -19.12
N GLU A 252 10.46 23.72 -18.66
CA GLU A 252 11.79 23.75 -19.27
C GLU A 252 12.53 22.43 -19.04
N TYR A 253 12.51 21.92 -17.80
CA TYR A 253 13.18 20.68 -17.41
C TYR A 253 12.72 19.47 -18.24
N VAL A 254 11.43 19.37 -18.57
CA VAL A 254 10.89 18.21 -19.29
C VAL A 254 11.14 18.20 -20.79
N ARG A 255 11.57 19.31 -21.40
CA ARG A 255 11.82 19.40 -22.85
C ARG A 255 12.81 18.37 -23.37
N ARG A 256 13.80 17.97 -22.56
CA ARG A 256 14.80 16.94 -22.93
C ARG A 256 14.30 15.49 -22.84
N TYR A 257 13.17 15.23 -22.16
CA TYR A 257 12.67 13.87 -21.96
C TYR A 257 11.63 13.49 -23.02
N SER A 258 12.06 13.46 -24.28
CA SER A 258 11.19 13.12 -25.41
C SER A 258 10.70 11.67 -25.34
N PRO A 259 9.59 11.32 -26.03
CA PRO A 259 9.16 9.93 -26.18
C PRO A 259 10.24 9.01 -26.77
N ALA A 260 11.07 9.51 -27.67
CA ALA A 260 12.20 8.76 -28.24
C ALA A 260 13.28 8.46 -27.19
N TRP A 261 13.60 9.42 -26.34
CA TRP A 261 14.51 9.21 -25.21
C TRP A 261 13.94 8.16 -24.24
N ALA A 262 12.68 8.32 -23.83
CA ALA A 262 12.05 7.40 -22.90
C ALA A 262 11.88 6.00 -23.48
N ALA A 263 11.68 5.85 -24.78
CA ALA A 263 11.68 4.54 -25.44
C ALA A 263 13.01 3.80 -25.25
N GLY A 264 14.14 4.50 -25.40
CA GLY A 264 15.47 3.93 -25.15
C GLY A 264 15.66 3.43 -23.71
N VAL A 265 15.10 4.15 -22.73
CA VAL A 265 15.19 3.80 -21.30
C VAL A 265 14.20 2.70 -20.92
N THR A 266 12.92 2.92 -21.19
CA THR A 266 11.79 2.08 -20.74
C THR A 266 11.59 0.81 -21.57
N GLY A 267 12.05 0.80 -22.83
CA GLY A 267 11.76 -0.25 -23.80
C GLY A 267 10.37 -0.18 -24.44
N LEU A 268 9.58 0.86 -24.16
CA LEU A 268 8.28 1.09 -24.80
C LEU A 268 8.45 1.81 -26.15
N ALA A 269 7.58 1.53 -27.12
CA ALA A 269 7.58 2.27 -28.38
C ALA A 269 7.16 3.74 -28.13
N PRO A 270 7.81 4.75 -28.77
CA PRO A 270 7.47 6.17 -28.58
C PRO A 270 5.99 6.48 -28.82
N GLU A 271 5.37 5.82 -29.78
CA GLU A 271 3.97 6.02 -30.19
C GLU A 271 3.02 5.63 -29.05
N ARG A 272 3.36 4.59 -28.27
CA ARG A 272 2.58 4.17 -27.11
C ARG A 272 2.67 5.17 -25.96
N ILE A 273 3.84 5.76 -25.75
CA ILE A 273 4.04 6.81 -24.75
C ILE A 273 3.21 8.05 -25.12
N ILE A 274 3.27 8.48 -26.38
CA ILE A 274 2.48 9.60 -26.91
C ILE A 274 0.98 9.32 -26.78
N ALA A 275 0.53 8.13 -27.18
CA ALA A 275 -0.87 7.74 -27.11
C ALA A 275 -1.39 7.75 -25.66
N LEU A 276 -0.62 7.20 -24.71
CA LEU A 276 -0.97 7.25 -23.29
C LEU A 276 -1.05 8.69 -22.78
N ALA A 277 -0.06 9.53 -23.09
CA ALA A 277 -0.02 10.93 -22.66
C ALA A 277 -1.23 11.73 -23.15
N ARG A 278 -1.55 11.60 -24.44
CA ARG A 278 -2.69 12.27 -25.05
C ARG A 278 -4.01 11.78 -24.49
N ARG A 279 -4.15 10.47 -24.23
CA ARG A 279 -5.35 9.90 -23.59
C ARG A 279 -5.50 10.43 -22.18
N TYR A 280 -4.43 10.43 -21.39
CA TYR A 280 -4.44 10.89 -20.00
C TYR A 280 -4.85 12.36 -19.87
N ALA A 281 -4.44 13.21 -20.82
CA ALA A 281 -4.80 14.62 -20.81
C ALA A 281 -6.14 14.95 -21.50
N ALA A 282 -6.87 13.96 -22.01
CA ALA A 282 -8.14 14.16 -22.69
C ALA A 282 -9.36 13.62 -21.92
N THR A 283 -9.13 13.01 -20.75
CA THR A 283 -10.16 12.37 -19.92
C THR A 283 -10.31 13.02 -18.57
#